data_AF-A0A482WDX8-F1
#
_entry.id   AF-A0A482WDX8-F1
#
_cell.length_a   1.000
_cell.length_b   1.000
_cell.length_c   1.000
_cell.angle_alpha   90.00
_cell.angle_beta   90.00
_cell.angle_gamma   90.00
#
_symmetry.space_group_name_H-M   'P 1'
#
loop_
_entity.id
_entity.type
_entity.pdbx_description
1 polymer ?
#
loop_
_entity_poly.entity_id
_entity_poly.type
_entity_poly.pdbx_seq_one_letter_code
_entity_poly.pdbx_strand_id
1 'polypeptide(L)'
;MQTEEFQEDVMKGIHNGFLELDNKMRSLPEMTSGEDKSGTTAVCAFVSPRLIYIANCGDSRAVLCRAGSPVFTTQDHKPGLPSERERIVKAGGNVMIQRVNGSLAVSRALGDYEYKNVEGRGPCEQLVSPEPEIFVRDRDDNEDEFLVLACDGIWDVMSNEDLCQYIHNRLLITDNLQEVTSQVIDTCLYKGSRDNMSIVLVVFPGAPTPTQEAIDAEKELDATLERRIK
;
A
#
# COMPACT_ATOMS: atom_id res chain seq x y z
N MET A 1 -16.95 5.35 -11.95
CA MET A 1 -17.69 4.76 -10.82
C MET A 1 -19.12 5.29 -10.88
N GLN A 2 -20.12 4.42 -10.98
CA GLN A 2 -21.53 4.79 -11.18
C GLN A 2 -22.43 4.26 -10.05
N THR A 3 -21.93 4.23 -8.80
CA THR A 3 -22.82 4.01 -7.64
C THR A 3 -23.19 5.37 -7.07
N GLU A 4 -24.36 5.47 -6.44
CA GLU A 4 -24.88 6.72 -5.89
C GLU A 4 -23.91 7.33 -4.85
N GLU A 5 -23.19 6.51 -4.08
CA GLU A 5 -22.24 7.01 -3.06
C GLU A 5 -21.04 7.77 -3.65
N PHE A 6 -20.60 7.42 -4.86
CA PHE A 6 -19.48 8.12 -5.52
C PHE A 6 -19.90 9.39 -6.28
N GLN A 7 -21.21 9.70 -6.35
CA GLN A 7 -21.71 10.88 -7.06
C GLN A 7 -21.79 12.14 -6.20
N GLU A 8 -21.88 12.01 -4.87
CA GLU A 8 -22.00 13.16 -3.95
C GLU A 8 -20.74 13.40 -3.09
N ASP A 9 -20.23 12.36 -2.43
CA ASP A 9 -19.06 12.43 -1.54
C ASP A 9 -18.23 11.15 -1.64
N VAL A 10 -17.19 11.21 -2.49
CA VAL A 10 -16.29 10.08 -2.76
C VAL A 10 -15.59 9.59 -1.49
N MET A 11 -15.21 10.49 -0.57
CA MET A 11 -14.52 10.08 0.66
C MET A 11 -15.47 9.30 1.58
N LYS A 12 -16.70 9.78 1.72
CA LYS A 12 -17.74 9.07 2.46
C LYS A 12 -18.08 7.73 1.83
N GLY A 13 -18.17 7.66 0.50
CA GLY A 13 -18.39 6.42 -0.23
C GLY A 13 -17.30 5.38 0.01
N ILE A 14 -16.02 5.79 -0.03
CA ILE A 14 -14.88 4.93 0.28
C ILE A 14 -14.94 4.45 1.74
N HIS A 15 -15.14 5.37 2.69
CA HIS A 15 -15.22 5.04 4.12
C HIS A 15 -16.32 4.04 4.42
N ASN A 16 -17.55 4.31 3.94
CA ASN A 16 -18.68 3.40 4.08
C ASN A 16 -18.41 2.05 3.41
N GLY A 17 -17.78 2.05 2.23
CA GLY A 17 -17.43 0.83 1.52
C GLY A 17 -16.55 -0.12 2.34
N PHE A 18 -15.54 0.42 3.05
CA PHE A 18 -14.70 -0.37 3.96
C PHE A 18 -15.51 -0.96 5.13
N LEU A 19 -16.33 -0.14 5.81
CA LEU A 19 -17.11 -0.59 6.95
C LEU A 19 -18.19 -1.60 6.58
N GLU A 20 -18.88 -1.37 5.45
CA GLU A 20 -19.88 -2.29 4.93
C GLU A 20 -19.26 -3.61 4.47
N LEU A 21 -18.10 -3.57 3.82
CA LEU A 21 -17.40 -4.77 3.40
C LEU A 21 -16.95 -5.60 4.61
N ASP A 22 -16.36 -4.98 5.64
CA ASP A 22 -15.98 -5.66 6.89
C ASP A 22 -17.21 -6.31 7.56
N ASN A 23 -18.34 -5.59 7.60
CA ASN A 23 -19.56 -6.12 8.19
C ASN A 23 -20.16 -7.27 7.36
N LYS A 24 -20.17 -7.15 6.02
CA LYS A 24 -20.63 -8.21 5.11
C LYS A 24 -19.76 -9.46 5.26
N MET A 25 -18.44 -9.30 5.28
CA MET A 25 -17.50 -10.41 5.46
C MET A 25 -17.64 -11.10 6.82
N ARG A 26 -17.95 -10.36 7.90
CA ARG A 26 -18.20 -10.94 9.23
C ARG A 26 -19.34 -11.96 9.22
N SER A 27 -20.32 -11.78 8.33
CA SER A 27 -21.48 -12.66 8.21
C SER A 27 -21.26 -13.90 7.33
N LEU A 28 -20.07 -14.06 6.72
CA LEU A 28 -19.77 -15.21 5.88
C LEU A 28 -19.71 -16.51 6.71
N PRO A 29 -20.21 -17.65 6.20
CA PRO A 29 -20.24 -18.91 6.93
C PRO A 29 -18.89 -19.31 7.53
N GLU A 30 -17.81 -19.18 6.77
CA GLU A 30 -16.43 -19.56 7.15
C GLU A 30 -15.88 -18.67 8.28
N MET A 31 -16.27 -17.39 8.28
CA MET A 31 -15.90 -16.44 9.33
C MET A 31 -16.73 -16.65 10.60
N THR A 32 -18.03 -16.90 10.44
CA THR A 32 -18.95 -17.14 11.58
C THR A 32 -18.72 -18.48 12.26
N SER A 33 -18.29 -19.52 11.52
CA SER A 33 -17.91 -20.82 12.08
C SER A 33 -16.58 -20.74 12.86
N GLY A 34 -15.78 -19.70 12.59
CA GLY A 34 -14.43 -19.54 13.13
C GLY A 34 -13.40 -20.45 12.47
N GLU A 35 -13.75 -21.09 11.35
CA GLU A 35 -12.81 -21.86 10.51
C GLU A 35 -11.79 -20.95 9.84
N ASP A 36 -12.23 -19.76 9.42
CA ASP A 36 -11.36 -18.69 8.95
C ASP A 36 -11.31 -17.55 9.96
N LYS A 37 -10.08 -17.15 10.30
CA LYS A 37 -9.76 -16.04 11.22
C LYS A 37 -8.85 -15.02 10.58
N SER A 38 -8.74 -15.07 9.25
CA SER A 38 -7.86 -14.21 8.49
C SER A 38 -8.29 -12.74 8.55
N GLY A 39 -7.30 -11.90 8.27
CA GLY A 39 -7.48 -10.48 8.05
C GLY A 39 -6.66 -10.07 6.84
N THR A 40 -6.93 -8.87 6.34
CA THR A 40 -6.20 -8.32 5.22
C THR A 40 -6.02 -6.81 5.36
N THR A 41 -4.84 -6.34 4.96
CA THR A 41 -4.62 -4.91 4.75
C THR A 41 -5.17 -4.51 3.39
N ALA A 42 -5.46 -3.23 3.22
CA ALA A 42 -5.92 -2.71 1.95
C ALA A 42 -5.34 -1.31 1.73
N VAL A 43 -4.62 -1.18 0.62
CA VAL A 43 -4.27 0.11 0.04
C VAL A 43 -4.94 0.19 -1.33
N CYS A 44 -5.70 1.25 -1.58
CA CYS A 44 -6.49 1.41 -2.80
C CYS A 44 -6.35 2.82 -3.34
N ALA A 45 -6.46 2.97 -4.67
CA ALA A 45 -6.46 4.26 -5.32
C ALA A 45 -7.60 4.40 -6.32
N PHE A 46 -8.29 5.55 -6.31
CA PHE A 46 -9.29 5.94 -7.28
C PHE A 46 -8.80 7.16 -8.03
N VAL A 47 -8.45 6.96 -9.30
CA VAL A 47 -7.91 8.01 -10.18
C VAL A 47 -9.05 8.60 -11.00
N SER A 48 -9.36 9.87 -10.75
CA SER A 48 -10.28 10.67 -11.58
C SER A 48 -9.49 11.56 -12.56
N PRO A 49 -10.14 12.31 -13.46
CA PRO A 49 -9.45 13.25 -14.34
C PRO A 49 -8.66 14.36 -13.62
N ARG A 50 -8.99 14.70 -12.36
CA ARG A 50 -8.37 15.81 -11.63
C ARG A 50 -7.78 15.44 -10.27
N LEU A 51 -8.31 14.38 -9.65
CA LEU A 51 -7.98 14.00 -8.28
C LEU A 51 -7.60 12.53 -8.22
N ILE A 52 -6.62 12.23 -7.36
CA ILE A 52 -6.27 10.87 -6.93
C ILE A 52 -6.75 10.73 -5.48
N TYR A 53 -7.68 9.82 -5.25
CA TYR A 53 -8.10 9.43 -3.90
C TYR A 53 -7.32 8.18 -3.52
N ILE A 54 -6.69 8.18 -2.34
CA ILE A 54 -5.89 7.05 -1.85
C ILE A 54 -6.44 6.68 -0.48
N ALA A 55 -6.79 5.41 -0.30
CA ALA A 55 -7.28 4.87 0.96
C ALA A 55 -6.29 3.83 1.47
N ASN A 56 -5.88 3.95 2.75
CA ASN A 56 -5.01 2.97 3.40
C ASN A 56 -5.66 2.42 4.67
N CYS A 57 -5.60 1.11 4.85
CA CYS A 57 -6.04 0.38 6.04
C CYS A 57 -5.06 -0.76 6.28
N GLY A 58 -4.10 -0.56 7.19
CA GLY A 58 -2.99 -1.48 7.44
C GLY A 58 -1.63 -0.91 7.06
N ASP A 59 -0.66 -1.79 6.79
CA ASP A 59 0.75 -1.47 6.54
C ASP A 59 1.24 -1.82 5.12
N SER A 60 0.33 -2.15 4.21
CA SER A 60 0.57 -1.85 2.80
C SER A 60 0.68 -0.34 2.61
N ARG A 61 1.34 0.10 1.54
CA ARG A 61 1.64 1.53 1.33
C ARG A 61 1.49 1.94 -0.13
N ALA A 62 1.03 3.16 -0.33
CA ALA A 62 1.00 3.83 -1.61
C ALA A 62 1.95 5.03 -1.63
N VAL A 63 2.63 5.24 -2.76
CA VAL A 63 3.58 6.33 -2.98
C VAL A 63 3.36 6.97 -4.35
N LEU A 64 3.14 8.28 -4.38
CA LEU A 64 3.07 9.08 -5.61
C LEU A 64 4.45 9.71 -5.88
N CYS A 65 4.96 9.54 -7.09
CA CYS A 65 6.28 9.98 -7.51
C CYS A 65 6.21 11.16 -8.50
N ARG A 66 7.14 12.11 -8.34
CA ARG A 66 7.48 13.16 -9.32
C ARG A 66 8.99 13.27 -9.40
N ALA A 67 9.54 13.35 -10.61
CA ALA A 67 10.99 13.46 -10.84
C ALA A 67 11.81 12.42 -10.05
N GLY A 68 11.37 11.16 -10.04
CA GLY A 68 12.02 10.06 -9.32
C GLY A 68 11.96 10.16 -7.78
N SER A 69 11.21 11.12 -7.22
CA SER A 69 11.11 11.36 -5.78
C SER A 69 9.68 11.19 -5.25
N PRO A 70 9.49 10.64 -4.03
CA PRO A 70 8.17 10.52 -3.42
C PRO A 70 7.64 11.90 -3.00
N VAL A 71 6.52 12.33 -3.58
CA VAL A 71 5.84 13.59 -3.20
C VAL A 71 4.65 13.36 -2.26
N PHE A 72 4.17 12.13 -2.20
CA PHE A 72 3.17 11.69 -1.24
C PHE A 72 3.38 10.22 -0.87
N THR A 73 3.11 9.88 0.37
CA THR A 73 3.11 8.52 0.90
C THR A 73 2.01 8.35 1.94
N THR A 74 1.35 7.20 1.96
CA THR A 74 0.40 6.84 3.04
C THR A 74 1.16 6.49 4.32
N GLN A 75 0.57 6.75 5.49
CA GLN A 75 1.14 6.30 6.76
C GLN A 75 0.71 4.85 7.05
N ASP A 76 1.67 3.99 7.36
CA ASP A 76 1.41 2.61 7.75
C ASP A 76 0.76 2.55 9.13
N HIS A 77 -0.34 1.80 9.25
CA HIS A 77 -1.09 1.67 10.49
C HIS A 77 -0.46 0.64 11.45
N LYS A 78 0.66 1.01 12.07
CA LYS A 78 1.37 0.16 13.04
C LYS A 78 0.83 0.37 14.48
N PRO A 79 0.70 -0.68 15.31
CA PRO A 79 0.21 -0.57 16.70
C PRO A 79 0.97 0.41 17.60
N GLY A 80 2.25 0.70 17.32
CA GLY A 80 3.01 1.69 18.07
C GLY A 80 2.70 3.14 17.76
N LEU A 81 1.94 3.43 16.69
CA LEU A 81 1.53 4.81 16.40
C LEU A 81 0.67 5.38 17.54
N PRO A 82 0.85 6.65 17.94
CA PRO A 82 0.17 7.20 19.12
C PRO A 82 -1.36 7.06 19.09
N SER A 83 -2.00 7.39 17.96
CA SER A 83 -3.46 7.28 17.79
C SER A 83 -3.94 5.83 17.86
N GLU A 84 -3.22 4.92 17.22
CA GLU A 84 -3.56 3.50 17.16
C GLU A 84 -3.39 2.85 18.53
N ARG A 85 -2.28 3.16 19.22
CA ARG A 85 -2.02 2.71 20.59
C ARG A 85 -3.08 3.21 21.56
N GLU A 86 -3.49 4.48 21.44
CA GLU A 86 -4.55 5.05 22.27
C GLU A 86 -5.87 4.30 22.07
N ARG A 87 -6.27 4.04 20.82
CA ARG A 87 -7.47 3.24 20.51
C ARG A 87 -7.38 1.84 21.12
N ILE A 88 -6.27 1.13 20.90
CA ILE A 88 -6.04 -0.23 21.40
C ILE A 88 -6.17 -0.29 22.93
N VAL A 89 -5.56 0.67 23.64
CA VAL A 89 -5.63 0.74 25.12
C VAL A 89 -7.05 1.08 25.59
N LYS A 90 -7.75 2.01 24.92
CA LYS A 90 -9.16 2.31 25.24
C LYS A 90 -10.06 1.09 25.01
N ALA A 91 -9.78 0.27 24.02
CA ALA A 91 -10.46 -1.00 23.76
C ALA A 91 -10.07 -2.13 24.75
N GLY A 92 -9.26 -1.85 25.77
CA GLY A 92 -8.87 -2.80 26.81
C GLY A 92 -7.69 -3.69 26.45
N GLY A 93 -7.05 -3.47 25.31
CA GLY A 93 -5.85 -4.18 24.89
C GLY A 93 -4.56 -3.50 25.32
N ASN A 94 -3.45 -4.01 24.80
CA ASN A 94 -2.13 -3.42 24.97
C ASN A 94 -1.29 -3.56 23.68
N VAL A 95 -0.16 -2.85 23.65
CA VAL A 95 0.82 -2.93 22.56
C VAL A 95 2.12 -3.44 23.14
N MET A 96 2.54 -4.64 22.71
CA MET A 96 3.80 -5.27 23.11
C MET A 96 4.65 -5.47 21.87
N ILE A 97 5.87 -4.90 21.84
CA ILE A 97 6.83 -5.07 20.74
C ILE A 97 6.18 -4.79 19.37
N GLN A 98 5.52 -3.64 19.23
CA GLN A 98 4.80 -3.23 18.00
C GLN A 98 3.62 -4.14 17.59
N ARG A 99 3.11 -4.99 18.49
CA ARG A 99 1.99 -5.89 18.21
C ARG A 99 0.81 -5.68 19.16
N VAL A 100 -0.41 -5.75 18.64
CA VAL A 100 -1.65 -5.76 19.42
C VAL A 100 -1.69 -7.03 20.27
N ASN A 101 -1.73 -6.87 21.59
CA ASN A 101 -1.68 -7.94 22.58
C ASN A 101 -0.49 -8.91 22.38
N GLY A 102 0.60 -8.45 21.76
CA GLY A 102 1.78 -9.27 21.42
C GLY A 102 1.62 -10.17 20.20
N SER A 103 0.46 -10.17 19.53
CA SER A 103 0.14 -11.09 18.43
C SER A 103 0.19 -10.40 17.07
N LEU A 104 -0.71 -9.45 16.81
CA LEU A 104 -0.92 -8.88 15.47
C LEU A 104 -0.06 -7.64 15.22
N ALA A 105 0.70 -7.60 14.12
CA ALA A 105 1.64 -6.51 13.80
C ALA A 105 1.01 -5.29 13.12
N VAL A 106 -0.27 -5.39 12.75
CA VAL A 106 -1.07 -4.30 12.19
C VAL A 106 -2.10 -3.83 13.21
N SER A 107 -2.45 -2.54 13.13
CA SER A 107 -3.50 -1.95 13.96
C SER A 107 -4.80 -1.73 13.17
N ARG A 108 -4.77 -1.77 11.84
CA ARG A 108 -5.95 -1.66 11.00
C ARG A 108 -5.94 -2.75 9.94
N ALA A 109 -7.11 -3.35 9.73
CA ALA A 109 -7.34 -4.41 8.77
C ALA A 109 -8.84 -4.65 8.59
N LEU A 110 -9.20 -5.19 7.43
CA LEU A 110 -10.47 -5.88 7.25
C LEU A 110 -10.35 -7.32 7.79
N GLY A 111 -11.43 -7.91 8.27
CA GLY A 111 -11.37 -9.23 8.92
C GLY A 111 -10.88 -9.13 10.38
N ASP A 112 -10.05 -10.08 10.81
CA ASP A 112 -9.49 -10.13 12.18
C ASP A 112 -10.56 -10.01 13.28
N TYR A 113 -11.71 -10.66 13.11
CA TYR A 113 -12.89 -10.41 13.95
C TYR A 113 -12.68 -10.76 15.43
N GLU A 114 -11.72 -11.62 15.77
CA GLU A 114 -11.32 -11.88 17.16
C GLU A 114 -10.89 -10.61 17.90
N TYR A 115 -10.38 -9.60 17.18
CA TYR A 115 -9.96 -8.30 17.71
C TYR A 115 -11.07 -7.24 17.66
N LYS A 116 -12.28 -7.60 17.21
CA LYS A 116 -13.39 -6.68 16.94
C LYS A 116 -14.68 -7.04 17.67
N ASN A 117 -14.55 -7.53 18.91
CA ASN A 117 -15.65 -7.99 19.77
C ASN A 117 -15.67 -7.28 21.15
N VAL A 118 -15.07 -6.10 21.28
CA VAL A 118 -15.08 -5.34 22.53
C VAL A 118 -16.46 -4.71 22.73
N GLU A 119 -17.18 -5.15 23.77
CA GLU A 119 -18.50 -4.62 24.10
C GLU A 119 -18.45 -3.11 24.40
N GLY A 120 -19.49 -2.39 23.95
CA GLY A 120 -19.60 -0.95 24.16
C GLY A 120 -18.67 -0.08 23.30
N ARG A 121 -17.94 -0.66 22.34
CA ARG A 121 -17.10 0.06 21.38
C ARG A 121 -17.70 0.01 19.98
N GLY A 122 -17.64 1.13 19.25
CA GLY A 122 -18.03 1.16 17.84
C GLY A 122 -17.08 0.34 16.94
N PRO A 123 -17.43 0.11 15.65
CA PRO A 123 -16.60 -0.67 14.73
C PRO A 123 -15.17 -0.13 14.57
N CYS A 124 -15.00 1.20 14.54
CA CYS A 124 -13.70 1.85 14.42
C CYS A 124 -12.94 2.00 15.75
N GLU A 125 -13.55 1.62 16.88
CA GLU A 125 -12.99 1.77 18.24
C GLU A 125 -12.53 0.43 18.83
N GLN A 126 -12.43 -0.60 18.00
CA GLN A 126 -11.99 -1.94 18.37
C GLN A 126 -10.46 -2.03 18.52
N LEU A 127 -9.93 -3.20 18.92
CA LEU A 127 -8.47 -3.41 18.98
C LEU A 127 -7.84 -3.26 17.59
N VAL A 128 -8.50 -3.79 16.56
CA VAL A 128 -8.16 -3.62 15.15
C VAL A 128 -9.31 -2.86 14.47
N SER A 129 -9.01 -1.76 13.80
CA SER A 129 -10.02 -0.95 13.11
C SER A 129 -10.10 -1.29 11.62
N PRO A 130 -11.31 -1.42 11.02
CA PRO A 130 -11.46 -1.49 9.57
C PRO A 130 -11.43 -0.10 8.89
N GLU A 131 -11.33 0.98 9.67
CA GLU A 131 -11.43 2.35 9.16
C GLU A 131 -10.23 2.76 8.30
N PRO A 132 -10.44 3.11 7.02
CA PRO A 132 -9.37 3.59 6.16
C PRO A 132 -9.00 5.03 6.52
N GLU A 133 -7.72 5.37 6.41
CA GLU A 133 -7.29 6.75 6.22
C GLU A 133 -7.40 7.12 4.74
N ILE A 134 -8.05 8.24 4.42
CA ILE A 134 -8.33 8.65 3.04
C ILE A 134 -7.62 9.97 2.75
N PHE A 135 -6.87 10.00 1.66
CA PHE A 135 -6.13 11.15 1.17
C PHE A 135 -6.64 11.55 -0.20
N VAL A 136 -6.69 12.86 -0.45
CA VAL A 136 -7.06 13.43 -1.74
C VAL A 136 -5.90 14.27 -2.25
N ARG A 137 -5.45 13.98 -3.48
CA ARG A 137 -4.35 14.72 -4.14
C ARG A 137 -4.83 15.25 -5.47
N ASP A 138 -4.51 16.51 -5.76
CA ASP A 138 -4.65 17.06 -7.10
C ASP A 138 -3.66 16.37 -8.04
N ARG A 139 -4.13 16.05 -9.23
CA ARG A 139 -3.28 15.56 -10.32
C ARG A 139 -2.51 16.71 -10.93
N ASP A 140 -1.26 16.44 -11.25
CA ASP A 140 -0.46 17.25 -12.13
C ASP A 140 -0.03 16.42 -13.33
N ASP A 141 -0.70 16.61 -14.47
CA ASP A 141 -0.42 15.83 -15.68
C ASP A 141 1.00 16.06 -16.25
N ASN A 142 1.68 17.14 -15.84
CA ASN A 142 3.04 17.44 -16.29
C ASN A 142 4.11 16.89 -15.35
N GLU A 143 3.80 16.75 -14.06
CA GLU A 143 4.78 16.35 -13.05
C GLU A 143 4.58 14.95 -12.49
N ASP A 144 3.33 14.47 -12.39
CA ASP A 144 3.04 13.13 -11.85
C ASP A 144 3.63 12.08 -12.79
N GLU A 145 4.58 11.30 -12.28
CA GLU A 145 5.21 10.22 -13.05
C GLU A 145 4.45 8.92 -12.87
N PHE A 146 4.32 8.46 -11.63
CA PHE A 146 3.65 7.20 -11.32
C PHE A 146 3.17 7.12 -9.88
N LEU A 147 2.17 6.26 -9.65
CA LEU A 147 1.69 5.85 -8.34
C LEU A 147 2.02 4.36 -8.15
N VAL A 148 2.67 4.04 -7.03
CA VAL A 148 2.93 2.67 -6.59
C VAL A 148 1.97 2.30 -5.47
N LEU A 149 1.41 1.10 -5.52
CA LEU A 149 0.73 0.44 -4.40
C LEU A 149 1.43 -0.89 -4.17
N ALA A 150 1.93 -1.15 -2.97
CA ALA A 150 2.60 -2.40 -2.66
C ALA A 150 2.39 -2.83 -1.20
N CYS A 151 2.53 -4.14 -0.94
CA CYS A 151 2.56 -4.67 0.41
C CYS A 151 3.94 -4.44 1.09
N ASP A 152 3.98 -4.67 2.40
CA ASP A 152 5.18 -4.56 3.24
C ASP A 152 6.34 -5.46 2.78
N GLY A 153 6.07 -6.59 2.13
CA GLY A 153 7.11 -7.42 1.49
C GLY A 153 8.04 -6.66 0.52
N ILE A 154 7.59 -5.52 -0.04
CA ILE A 154 8.43 -4.56 -0.79
C ILE A 154 9.04 -3.51 0.15
N TRP A 155 8.20 -2.88 0.98
CA TRP A 155 8.58 -1.71 1.80
C TRP A 155 9.51 -2.03 2.98
N ASP A 156 9.56 -3.29 3.41
CA ASP A 156 10.47 -3.75 4.47
C ASP A 156 11.93 -3.74 4.03
N VAL A 157 12.19 -3.77 2.71
CA VAL A 157 13.54 -3.84 2.14
C VAL A 157 13.88 -2.69 1.18
N MET A 158 12.90 -1.88 0.80
CA MET A 158 13.10 -0.68 -0.02
C MET A 158 12.41 0.53 0.60
N SER A 159 13.16 1.62 0.74
CA SER A 159 12.61 2.92 1.16
C SER A 159 11.73 3.54 0.06
N ASN A 160 10.94 4.55 0.42
CA ASN A 160 10.10 5.26 -0.55
C ASN A 160 10.98 5.90 -1.65
N GLU A 161 12.08 6.51 -1.24
CA GLU A 161 13.06 7.18 -2.10
C GLU A 161 13.76 6.18 -3.02
N ASP A 162 14.28 5.08 -2.46
CA ASP A 162 14.97 4.06 -3.25
C ASP A 162 14.05 3.44 -4.30
N LEU A 163 12.79 3.15 -3.94
CA LEU A 163 11.84 2.54 -4.87
C LEU A 163 11.43 3.51 -5.98
N CYS A 164 11.16 4.78 -5.65
CA CYS A 164 10.83 5.80 -6.64
C CYS A 164 11.99 6.01 -7.62
N GLN A 165 13.21 6.17 -7.11
CA GLN A 165 14.38 6.36 -7.95
C GLN A 165 14.65 5.13 -8.83
N TYR A 166 14.47 3.92 -8.28
CA TYR A 166 14.63 2.69 -9.02
C TYR A 166 13.65 2.61 -10.18
N ILE A 167 12.34 2.77 -9.92
CA ILE A 167 11.30 2.70 -10.95
C ILE A 167 11.51 3.78 -12.01
N HIS A 168 11.81 5.02 -11.61
CA HIS A 168 12.12 6.11 -12.53
C HIS A 168 13.26 5.74 -13.49
N ASN A 169 14.35 5.18 -12.97
CA ASN A 169 15.48 4.75 -13.79
C ASN A 169 15.14 3.57 -14.70
N ARG A 170 14.30 2.62 -14.25
CA ARG A 170 13.86 1.50 -15.09
C ARG A 170 12.96 1.97 -16.24
N LEU A 171 12.09 2.95 -16.00
CA LEU A 171 11.21 3.53 -17.03
C LEU A 171 11.99 4.30 -18.12
N LEU A 172 13.19 4.81 -17.81
CA LEU A 172 14.12 5.36 -18.82
C LEU A 172 14.74 4.29 -19.73
N ILE A 173 14.61 3.00 -19.41
CA ILE A 173 15.19 1.88 -20.16
C ILE A 173 14.09 1.11 -20.92
N THR A 174 12.92 0.91 -20.31
CA THR A 174 11.82 0.11 -20.87
C THR A 174 10.46 0.69 -20.51
N ASP A 175 9.51 0.63 -21.44
CA ASP A 175 8.10 0.96 -21.22
C ASP A 175 7.27 -0.28 -20.81
N ASN A 176 7.90 -1.45 -20.70
CA ASN A 176 7.27 -2.68 -20.24
C ASN A 176 7.07 -2.66 -18.72
N LEU A 177 5.89 -2.25 -18.28
CA LEU A 177 5.56 -2.14 -16.86
C LEU A 177 5.65 -3.47 -16.10
N GLN A 178 5.33 -4.59 -16.74
CA GLN A 178 5.43 -5.91 -16.12
C GLN A 178 6.89 -6.26 -15.82
N GLU A 179 7.79 -5.91 -16.73
CA GLU A 179 9.23 -6.08 -16.54
C GLU A 179 9.74 -5.22 -15.39
N VAL A 180 9.36 -3.93 -15.34
CA VAL A 180 9.72 -3.00 -14.26
C VAL A 180 9.26 -3.55 -12.91
N THR A 181 8.00 -4.00 -12.81
CA THR A 181 7.48 -4.57 -11.56
C THR A 181 8.14 -5.90 -11.18
N SER A 182 8.48 -6.75 -12.15
CA SER A 182 9.22 -7.99 -11.89
C SER A 182 10.62 -7.69 -11.36
N GLN A 183 11.30 -6.71 -11.95
CA GLN A 183 12.62 -6.25 -11.50
C GLN A 183 12.58 -5.68 -10.08
N VAL A 184 11.52 -4.96 -9.70
CA VAL A 184 11.31 -4.53 -8.31
C VAL A 184 11.16 -5.73 -7.37
N ILE A 185 10.33 -6.71 -7.72
CA ILE A 185 10.11 -7.92 -6.90
C ILE A 185 11.42 -8.69 -6.73
N ASP A 186 12.15 -8.96 -7.81
CA ASP A 186 13.43 -9.67 -7.76
C ASP A 186 14.47 -8.89 -6.96
N THR A 187 14.50 -7.56 -7.09
CA THR A 187 15.39 -6.69 -6.29
C THR A 187 15.06 -6.79 -4.80
N CYS A 188 13.78 -6.80 -4.42
CA CYS A 188 13.35 -6.98 -3.04
C CYS A 188 13.72 -8.37 -2.50
N LEU A 189 13.57 -9.42 -3.31
CA LEU A 189 14.01 -10.77 -2.99
C LEU A 189 15.53 -10.82 -2.72
N TYR A 190 16.34 -10.23 -3.60
CA TYR A 190 17.79 -10.17 -3.44
C TYR A 190 18.24 -9.30 -2.25
N LYS A 191 17.45 -8.28 -1.89
CA LYS A 191 17.65 -7.48 -0.66
C LYS A 191 17.24 -8.22 0.62
N GLY A 192 16.66 -9.42 0.49
CA GLY A 192 16.40 -10.32 1.61
C GLY A 192 14.95 -10.35 2.07
N SER A 193 14.00 -9.83 1.29
CA SER A 193 12.58 -10.02 1.58
C SER A 193 12.23 -11.51 1.56
N ARG A 194 11.46 -11.93 2.55
CA ARG A 194 11.00 -13.32 2.72
C ARG A 194 9.48 -13.43 2.78
N ASP A 195 8.79 -12.33 2.52
CA ASP A 195 7.35 -12.25 2.55
C ASP A 195 6.75 -12.43 1.14
N ASN A 196 5.42 -12.52 1.08
CA ASN A 196 4.70 -12.32 -0.17
C ASN A 196 4.90 -10.88 -0.65
N MET A 197 5.09 -10.75 -1.96
CA MET A 197 5.34 -9.47 -2.61
C MET A 197 4.28 -9.25 -3.69
N SER A 198 3.64 -8.08 -3.64
CA SER A 198 2.67 -7.63 -4.62
C SER A 198 2.86 -6.14 -4.82
N ILE A 199 2.89 -5.72 -6.09
CA ILE A 199 3.05 -4.33 -6.50
C ILE A 199 2.12 -4.03 -7.68
N VAL A 200 1.50 -2.87 -7.64
CA VAL A 200 0.77 -2.26 -8.75
C VAL A 200 1.46 -0.95 -9.09
N LEU A 201 1.84 -0.80 -10.36
CA LEU A 201 2.44 0.41 -10.91
C LEU A 201 1.44 1.08 -11.85
N VAL A 202 1.03 2.31 -11.53
CA VAL A 202 0.15 3.14 -12.37
C VAL A 202 0.99 4.29 -12.91
N VAL A 203 1.17 4.35 -14.23
CA VAL A 203 2.00 5.37 -14.90
C VAL A 203 1.13 6.50 -15.45
N PHE A 204 1.56 7.75 -15.26
CA PHE A 204 0.91 8.97 -15.71
C PHE A 204 1.66 9.61 -16.90
N PRO A 205 1.09 10.62 -17.57
CA PRO A 205 1.73 11.26 -18.73
C PRO A 205 3.07 11.93 -18.44
N GLY A 206 3.33 12.35 -17.20
CA GLY A 206 4.60 12.96 -16.78
C GLY A 206 5.74 11.96 -16.58
N ALA A 207 5.48 10.65 -16.73
CA ALA A 207 6.50 9.63 -16.54
C ALA A 207 7.66 9.73 -17.53
N PRO A 208 8.88 9.36 -17.12
CA PRO A 208 9.99 9.22 -18.06
C PRO A 208 9.67 8.15 -19.11
N THR A 209 10.12 8.41 -20.34
CA THR A 209 10.04 7.45 -21.45
C THR A 209 11.42 6.89 -21.76
N PRO A 210 11.51 5.69 -22.37
CA PRO A 210 12.79 5.11 -22.73
C PRO A 210 13.67 6.05 -23.56
N THR A 211 14.96 6.13 -23.19
CA THR A 211 15.95 6.94 -23.90
C THR A 211 17.11 6.08 -24.40
N GLN A 212 17.63 6.40 -25.58
CA GLN A 212 18.77 5.66 -26.15
C GLN A 212 20.01 5.73 -25.22
N GLU A 213 20.23 6.88 -24.57
CA GLU A 213 21.32 7.07 -23.63
C GLU A 213 21.23 6.11 -22.44
N ALA A 214 20.07 6.00 -21.78
CA ALA A 214 19.88 5.08 -20.66
C ALA A 214 19.98 3.61 -21.09
N ILE A 215 19.44 3.26 -22.25
CA ILE A 215 19.52 1.90 -22.81
C ILE A 215 20.98 1.51 -23.09
N ASP A 216 21.78 2.41 -23.67
CA ASP A 216 23.19 2.13 -23.96
C ASP A 216 24.04 2.09 -22.70
N ALA A 217 23.75 2.94 -21.71
CA ALA A 217 24.40 2.90 -20.39
C ALA A 217 24.12 1.58 -19.66
N GLU A 218 22.89 1.06 -19.70
CA GLU A 218 22.54 -0.24 -19.11
C GLU A 218 23.32 -1.38 -19.79
N LYS A 219 23.38 -1.40 -21.13
CA LYS A 219 24.16 -2.40 -21.87
C LYS A 219 25.65 -2.36 -21.55
N GLU A 220 26.21 -1.16 -21.40
CA GLU A 220 27.62 -1.01 -21.02
C GLU A 220 27.89 -1.52 -19.59
N LEU A 221 26.96 -1.24 -18.67
CA LEU A 221 27.02 -1.74 -17.29
C LEU A 221 26.98 -3.28 -17.27
N ASP A 222 26.02 -3.88 -17.97
CA ASP A 222 25.88 -5.34 -18.08
C ASP A 222 27.15 -5.98 -18.66
N ALA A 223 27.66 -5.45 -19.77
CA ALA A 223 28.91 -5.93 -20.38
C ALA A 223 30.13 -5.78 -19.43
N THR A 224 30.08 -4.82 -18.52
CA THR A 224 31.12 -4.63 -17.50
C THR A 224 30.98 -5.65 -16.37
N LEU A 225 29.77 -5.94 -15.91
CA LEU A 225 29.50 -6.95 -14.88
C LEU A 225 29.85 -8.36 -15.38
N GLU A 226 29.45 -8.72 -16.61
CA GLU A 226 29.78 -10.02 -17.22
C GLU A 226 31.28 -10.26 -17.33
N ARG A 227 32.07 -9.22 -17.60
CA ARG A 227 33.54 -9.29 -17.64
C ARG A 227 34.18 -9.45 -16.28
N ARG A 228 33.52 -9.02 -15.20
CA ARG A 228 34.05 -9.14 -13.81
C ARG A 228 33.70 -10.46 -13.15
N ILE A 229 32.62 -11.11 -13.59
CA ILE A 229 32.13 -12.38 -13.03
C ILE A 229 32.80 -13.59 -13.69
N LYS A 230 33.34 -13.42 -14.92
CA LYS A 230 34.21 -14.41 -15.59
C LYS A 230 35.64 -14.34 -15.07
#